data_AF-A0AAF0ZWE2-F1
#
_entry.id   AF-A0AAF0ZWE2-F1
#
_cell.length_a   1.000
_cell.length_b   1.000
_cell.length_c   1.000
_cell.angle_alpha   90.00
_cell.angle_beta   90.00
_cell.angle_gamma   90.00
#
_symmetry.space_group_name_H-M   'P 1'
#
loop_
_entity.id
_entity.type
_entity.pdbx_description
1 polymer ?
#
loop_
_entity_poly.entity_id
_entity_poly.type
_entity_poly.pdbx_seq_one_letter_code
_entity_poly.pdbx_strand_id
1 'polypeptide(L)'
;MFPPELHTRSFRPYMSASTSAPSLSTSFDGVYSPERNPNSVNSRSLRNSRFSPTTFVHNARIAVALVPCAGFLLDLGGTPVVATLTLGLMVAYILDSLSFKSGSFFAVWFSLIASQFAFFFSSSLFSGFNSVMLGLLAVSVCSLTNFLIGVWVSLQFKWIQIEYPTIVLALERLLFACCPIVASTVFTWATVSAVGMVNSAYYLMAFNCSFYWLFSVPRLSSFKMKQEASYHGGHVPDDNLILGQLESCIHTLNLLFFPLLFHIASHYSVIFVSWASICDLFLLFFIPFLFQLYASTRGGLWWVTKNENQLHSIRVVNGAIALFVVVICLEVRVVFHSFGRYIQVPPPLNYLLVTITMLGGSAAAGAYALGMVSDAFSSIGFTASAVIVSAAGAIVVGFPVLVCILHVLFFLIFTFLLFFPFPCCMLLFDFLCLVKLL
;
A
#
# COMPACT_ATOMS: atom_id res chain seq x y z
N MET A 1 -23.27 -11.43 36.80
CA MET A 1 -21.80 -11.40 36.64
C MET A 1 -21.49 -11.08 35.19
N PHE A 2 -20.69 -10.04 34.95
CA PHE A 2 -19.97 -9.73 33.71
C PHE A 2 -18.69 -8.95 34.11
N PRO A 3 -17.62 -8.91 33.29
CA PRO A 3 -16.27 -8.59 33.77
C PRO A 3 -15.98 -7.07 33.93
N PRO A 4 -14.99 -6.68 34.76
CA PRO A 4 -14.74 -5.26 35.09
C PRO A 4 -13.47 -4.67 34.45
N GLU A 5 -13.59 -4.06 33.26
CA GLU A 5 -12.51 -3.24 32.65
C GLU A 5 -12.98 -1.85 32.21
N LEU A 6 -13.64 -1.12 33.14
CA LEU A 6 -13.93 0.31 32.99
C LEU A 6 -13.42 1.10 34.20
N HIS A 7 -12.10 1.32 34.26
CA HIS A 7 -11.50 2.32 35.16
C HIS A 7 -10.57 3.26 34.41
N THR A 8 -11.01 4.52 34.33
CA THR A 8 -10.23 5.67 33.87
C THR A 8 -8.99 5.86 34.76
N ARG A 9 -7.80 5.96 34.16
CA ARG A 9 -6.58 6.30 34.92
C ARG A 9 -6.62 7.76 35.33
N SER A 10 -6.84 8.00 36.62
CA SER A 10 -6.76 9.32 37.25
C SER A 10 -5.33 9.89 37.19
N PHE A 11 -5.20 11.16 36.81
CA PHE A 11 -3.98 11.94 37.05
C PHE A 11 -3.64 11.97 38.54
N ARG A 12 -2.36 11.84 38.89
CA ARG A 12 -1.86 12.22 40.22
C ARG A 12 -0.42 12.76 40.08
N PRO A 13 -0.17 14.05 40.36
CA PRO A 13 1.19 14.56 40.44
C PRO A 13 1.84 14.08 41.75
N TYR A 14 3.16 13.92 41.75
CA TYR A 14 3.95 13.91 42.98
C TYR A 14 5.05 14.97 42.88
N MET A 15 5.13 15.80 43.92
CA MET A 15 6.09 16.89 44.01
C MET A 15 7.47 16.38 44.45
N SER A 16 8.50 17.11 44.04
CA SER A 16 9.85 16.99 44.59
C SER A 16 9.87 17.32 46.09
N ALA A 17 10.62 16.55 46.87
CA ALA A 17 11.05 16.89 48.22
C ALA A 17 12.60 16.90 48.25
N SER A 18 13.19 17.68 49.16
CA SER A 18 14.57 18.17 49.03
C SER A 18 15.53 17.74 50.15
N THR A 19 16.79 18.14 49.99
CA THR A 19 17.78 18.52 51.03
C THR A 19 18.51 17.46 51.88
N SER A 20 19.85 17.49 51.75
CA SER A 20 20.91 17.10 52.73
C SER A 20 21.08 15.59 53.06
N ALA A 21 22.26 15.08 53.43
CA ALA A 21 23.58 15.69 53.75
C ALA A 21 24.78 14.81 53.25
N PRO A 22 26.05 15.29 53.29
CA PRO A 22 27.20 14.64 52.62
C PRO A 22 28.24 13.97 53.56
N SER A 23 29.24 13.29 52.98
CA SER A 23 30.49 12.90 53.67
C SER A 23 31.73 12.97 52.75
N LEU A 24 32.81 13.54 53.30
CA LEU A 24 34.19 13.64 52.76
C LEU A 24 34.88 12.26 52.69
N SER A 25 36.01 12.01 52.00
CA SER A 25 36.90 12.78 51.09
C SER A 25 37.69 11.76 50.20
N THR A 26 38.86 11.93 49.56
CA THR A 26 39.99 12.89 49.66
C THR A 26 40.82 12.95 48.35
N SER A 27 41.81 13.83 48.35
CA SER A 27 42.73 14.33 47.31
C SER A 27 44.05 13.56 47.11
N PHE A 28 44.65 13.68 45.91
CA PHE A 28 46.10 13.91 45.69
C PHE A 28 46.35 14.50 44.28
N ASP A 29 47.48 15.20 44.08
CA ASP A 29 47.74 16.15 42.96
C ASP A 29 48.63 15.65 41.80
N GLY A 30 48.65 16.39 40.67
CA GLY A 30 49.60 16.28 39.54
C GLY A 30 48.93 16.35 38.15
N VAL A 31 48.86 17.45 37.37
CA VAL A 31 49.86 18.41 36.81
C VAL A 31 50.43 17.98 35.43
N TYR A 32 49.99 18.70 34.36
CA TYR A 32 50.37 18.62 32.91
C TYR A 32 50.21 17.24 32.21
N SER A 33 49.80 17.09 30.95
CA SER A 33 49.84 18.00 29.78
C SER A 33 48.71 17.67 28.75
N PRO A 34 48.50 18.46 27.67
CA PRO A 34 47.33 18.33 26.80
C PRO A 34 47.60 17.62 25.45
N GLU A 35 47.02 16.44 25.25
CA GLU A 35 46.72 15.94 23.89
C GLU A 35 45.60 14.89 23.90
N ARG A 36 44.49 15.12 23.17
CA ARG A 36 43.46 14.08 22.96
C ARG A 36 42.93 14.11 21.53
N ASN A 37 43.68 13.44 20.66
CA ASN A 37 43.39 13.14 19.26
C ASN A 37 41.89 12.80 19.01
N PRO A 38 41.18 13.54 18.12
CA PRO A 38 39.74 13.41 17.90
C PRO A 38 39.37 12.22 16.99
N ASN A 39 39.79 11.01 17.37
CA ASN A 39 39.60 9.78 16.59
C ASN A 39 38.92 8.66 17.40
N SER A 40 37.78 8.97 18.04
CA SER A 40 36.87 7.93 18.56
C SER A 40 36.09 7.30 17.40
N VAL A 41 36.69 6.30 16.75
CA VAL A 41 36.11 5.59 15.59
C VAL A 41 34.71 5.08 15.92
N ASN A 42 33.71 5.54 15.15
CA ASN A 42 32.29 5.36 15.45
C ASN A 42 31.74 3.98 14.98
N SER A 43 32.47 2.89 15.29
CA SER A 43 32.32 1.56 14.69
C SER A 43 31.66 0.51 15.62
N ARG A 44 30.72 0.93 16.49
CA ARG A 44 30.16 0.06 17.56
C ARG A 44 28.64 -0.18 17.56
N SER A 45 27.87 0.38 16.61
CA SER A 45 26.41 0.15 16.54
C SER A 45 26.00 -1.14 15.82
N LEU A 46 26.74 -1.58 14.80
CA LEU A 46 26.37 -2.67 13.87
C LEU A 46 26.21 -4.08 14.48
N ARG A 47 26.49 -4.28 15.78
CA ARG A 47 26.73 -5.63 16.35
C ARG A 47 25.66 -6.15 17.33
N ASN A 48 24.45 -5.59 17.37
CA ASN A 48 23.44 -6.05 18.34
C ASN A 48 21.96 -5.94 17.91
N SER A 49 21.64 -5.96 16.61
CA SER A 49 20.28 -6.35 16.18
C SER A 49 20.10 -7.86 16.40
N ARG A 50 19.76 -8.24 17.63
CA ARG A 50 19.66 -9.66 18.04
C ARG A 50 18.68 -10.39 17.12
N PHE A 51 19.19 -11.34 16.36
CA PHE A 51 18.39 -12.19 15.49
C PHE A 51 17.60 -13.20 16.31
N SER A 52 16.38 -13.51 15.88
CA SER A 52 15.53 -14.54 16.49
C SER A 52 14.96 -15.47 15.40
N PRO A 53 15.27 -16.78 15.43
CA PRO A 53 14.75 -17.76 14.47
C PRO A 53 13.27 -18.06 14.77
N THR A 54 12.39 -17.17 14.34
CA THR A 54 10.93 -17.32 14.47
C THR A 54 10.29 -17.71 13.14
N THR A 55 9.03 -18.16 13.19
CA THR A 55 8.23 -18.39 11.97
C THR A 55 8.07 -17.09 11.18
N PHE A 56 8.30 -17.13 9.86
CA PHE A 56 8.21 -15.96 8.99
C PHE A 56 6.80 -15.31 9.03
N VAL A 57 6.66 -14.21 9.75
CA VAL A 57 5.37 -13.57 10.07
C VAL A 57 4.63 -13.12 8.81
N HIS A 58 5.37 -12.73 7.78
CA HIS A 58 4.82 -12.17 6.54
C HIS A 58 4.46 -13.23 5.47
N ASN A 59 4.53 -14.53 5.80
CA ASN A 59 4.33 -15.63 4.86
C ASN A 59 3.02 -15.52 4.05
N ALA A 60 1.91 -15.17 4.71
CA ALA A 60 0.61 -15.02 4.05
C ALA A 60 0.57 -13.88 3.01
N ARG A 61 1.32 -12.79 3.21
CA ARG A 61 1.37 -11.68 2.23
C ARG A 61 2.17 -12.05 0.99
N ILE A 62 3.31 -12.72 1.20
CA ILE A 62 4.13 -13.23 0.09
C ILE A 62 3.36 -14.32 -0.67
N ALA A 63 2.60 -15.19 0.02
CA ALA A 63 1.73 -16.16 -0.63
C ALA A 63 0.65 -15.50 -1.50
N VAL A 64 -0.06 -14.47 -1.01
CA VAL A 64 -1.08 -13.72 -1.78
C VAL A 64 -0.50 -13.08 -3.04
N ALA A 65 0.78 -12.69 -3.04
CA ALA A 65 1.46 -12.18 -4.23
C ALA A 65 2.00 -13.28 -5.15
N LEU A 66 2.75 -14.25 -4.62
CA LEU A 66 3.51 -15.21 -5.42
C LEU A 66 2.72 -16.46 -5.83
N VAL A 67 1.70 -16.90 -5.09
CA VAL A 67 0.93 -18.12 -5.45
C VAL A 67 0.12 -17.92 -6.74
N PRO A 68 -0.61 -16.80 -6.94
CA PRO A 68 -1.29 -16.57 -8.22
C PRO A 68 -0.31 -16.35 -9.38
N CYS A 69 0.85 -15.72 -9.12
CA CYS A 69 1.93 -15.63 -10.11
C CYS A 69 2.45 -17.02 -10.52
N ALA A 70 2.68 -17.91 -9.54
CA ALA A 70 3.12 -19.29 -9.80
C ALA A 70 2.07 -20.05 -10.62
N GLY A 71 0.78 -19.91 -10.31
CA GLY A 71 -0.32 -20.49 -11.11
C GLY A 71 -0.30 -20.02 -12.57
N PHE A 72 -0.12 -18.72 -12.81
CA PHE A 72 -0.01 -18.17 -14.16
C PHE A 72 1.25 -18.63 -14.90
N LEU A 73 2.39 -18.77 -14.21
CA LEU A 73 3.62 -19.35 -14.78
C LEU A 73 3.47 -20.83 -15.14
N LEU A 74 2.69 -21.61 -14.38
CA LEU A 74 2.37 -22.99 -14.71
C LEU A 74 1.45 -23.08 -15.93
N ASP A 75 0.47 -22.18 -16.04
CA ASP A 75 -0.46 -22.10 -17.19
C ASP A 75 0.28 -21.72 -18.49
N LEU A 76 1.10 -20.66 -18.46
CA LEU A 76 1.98 -20.26 -19.58
C LEU A 76 3.05 -21.32 -19.93
N GLY A 77 3.52 -22.08 -18.94
CA GLY A 77 4.56 -23.11 -19.11
C GLY A 77 4.04 -24.48 -19.54
N GLY A 78 2.76 -24.77 -19.29
CA GLY A 78 2.09 -26.02 -19.63
C GLY A 78 2.72 -27.27 -19.02
N THR A 79 2.40 -28.42 -19.62
CA THR A 79 2.75 -29.76 -19.16
C THR A 79 4.22 -29.97 -18.76
N PRO A 80 5.25 -29.54 -19.52
CA PRO A 80 6.64 -29.83 -19.13
C PRO A 80 7.12 -29.00 -17.94
N VAL A 81 6.59 -27.80 -17.72
CA VAL A 81 6.90 -26.98 -16.54
C VAL A 81 6.21 -27.55 -15.29
N VAL A 82 4.96 -28.02 -15.42
CA VAL A 82 4.27 -28.79 -14.37
C VAL A 82 5.01 -30.11 -14.06
N ALA A 83 5.42 -30.86 -15.09
CA ALA A 83 6.11 -32.15 -14.92
C ALA A 83 7.49 -32.01 -14.25
N THR A 84 8.29 -31.04 -14.66
CA THR A 84 9.61 -30.78 -14.03
C THR A 84 9.47 -30.34 -12.57
N LEU A 85 8.51 -29.47 -12.25
CA LEU A 85 8.27 -29.04 -10.87
C LEU A 85 7.69 -30.15 -9.98
N THR A 86 6.74 -30.95 -10.47
CA THR A 86 6.17 -32.07 -9.69
C THR A 86 7.21 -33.15 -9.38
N LEU A 87 7.99 -33.61 -10.37
CA LEU A 87 9.10 -34.53 -10.16
C LEU A 87 10.15 -33.95 -9.21
N GLY A 88 10.50 -32.67 -9.40
CA GLY A 88 11.43 -31.94 -8.55
C GLY A 88 11.01 -31.86 -7.09
N LEU A 89 9.73 -31.55 -6.84
CA LEU A 89 9.14 -31.50 -5.51
C LEU A 89 9.02 -32.90 -4.87
N MET A 90 8.77 -33.96 -5.66
CA MET A 90 8.84 -35.34 -5.16
C MET A 90 10.26 -35.70 -4.67
N VAL A 91 11.30 -35.34 -5.43
CA VAL A 91 12.71 -35.53 -5.01
C VAL A 91 13.02 -34.71 -3.75
N ALA A 92 12.63 -33.43 -3.70
CA ALA A 92 12.85 -32.58 -2.53
C ALA A 92 12.12 -33.10 -1.27
N TYR A 93 10.91 -33.66 -1.42
CA TYR A 93 10.15 -34.29 -0.34
C TYR A 93 10.81 -35.58 0.17
N ILE A 94 11.28 -36.45 -0.73
CA ILE A 94 12.02 -37.66 -0.36
C ILE A 94 13.28 -37.28 0.44
N LEU A 95 14.06 -36.30 -0.02
CA LEU A 95 15.27 -35.85 0.67
C LEU A 95 14.98 -35.22 2.04
N ASP A 96 13.87 -34.48 2.21
CA ASP A 96 13.48 -33.95 3.52
C ASP A 96 12.97 -35.06 4.46
N SER A 97 12.26 -36.06 3.93
CA SER A 97 11.82 -37.25 4.69
C SER A 97 12.99 -38.10 5.21
N LEU A 98 14.11 -38.10 4.46
CA LEU A 98 15.41 -38.69 4.86
C LEU A 98 16.22 -37.75 5.76
N SER A 99 15.64 -36.63 6.21
CA SER A 99 16.24 -35.56 7.04
C SER A 99 17.41 -34.79 6.41
N PHE A 100 17.69 -34.99 5.11
CA PHE A 100 18.81 -34.38 4.39
C PHE A 100 18.45 -32.97 3.88
N LYS A 101 18.25 -32.05 4.83
CA LYS A 101 17.75 -30.68 4.66
C LYS A 101 18.47 -29.87 3.57
N SER A 102 19.79 -29.99 3.47
CA SER A 102 20.59 -29.31 2.45
C SER A 102 20.31 -29.84 1.05
N GLY A 103 20.19 -31.16 0.89
CA GLY A 103 19.78 -31.77 -0.37
C GLY A 103 18.36 -31.41 -0.78
N SER A 104 17.41 -31.33 0.16
CA SER A 104 16.05 -30.84 -0.14
C SER A 104 16.05 -29.39 -0.63
N PHE A 105 16.80 -28.50 0.04
CA PHE A 105 16.99 -27.11 -0.39
C PHE A 105 17.58 -27.01 -1.81
N PHE A 106 18.66 -27.75 -2.11
CA PHE A 106 19.25 -27.75 -3.45
C PHE A 106 18.32 -28.39 -4.49
N ALA A 107 17.58 -29.44 -4.15
CA ALA A 107 16.61 -30.07 -5.05
C ALA A 107 15.52 -29.08 -5.47
N VAL A 108 14.97 -28.27 -4.54
CA VAL A 108 14.02 -27.20 -4.89
C VAL A 108 14.66 -26.22 -5.87
N TRP A 109 15.85 -25.68 -5.59
CA TRP A 109 16.50 -24.72 -6.48
C TRP A 109 16.84 -25.29 -7.86
N PHE A 110 17.36 -26.51 -7.94
CA PHE A 110 17.57 -27.19 -9.23
C PHE A 110 16.25 -27.44 -9.98
N SER A 111 15.14 -27.69 -9.27
CA SER A 111 13.82 -27.85 -9.87
C SER A 111 13.28 -26.56 -10.47
N LEU A 112 13.46 -25.42 -9.79
CA LEU A 112 13.09 -24.10 -10.30
C LEU A 112 13.95 -23.68 -11.50
N ILE A 113 15.23 -24.05 -11.50
CA ILE A 113 16.14 -23.84 -12.65
C ILE A 113 15.74 -24.73 -13.83
N ALA A 114 15.46 -26.02 -13.58
CA ALA A 114 15.02 -26.97 -14.62
C ALA A 114 13.66 -26.58 -15.20
N SER A 115 12.72 -26.09 -14.38
CA SER A 115 11.43 -25.58 -14.85
C SER A 115 11.59 -24.31 -15.68
N GLN A 116 12.56 -23.44 -15.35
CA GLN A 116 12.88 -22.27 -16.18
C GLN A 116 13.41 -22.69 -17.55
N PHE A 117 14.27 -23.71 -17.63
CA PHE A 117 14.71 -24.28 -18.92
C PHE A 117 13.55 -24.92 -19.69
N ALA A 118 12.67 -25.68 -19.03
CA ALA A 118 11.46 -26.22 -19.66
C ALA A 118 10.55 -25.10 -20.21
N PHE A 119 10.41 -24.00 -19.48
CA PHE A 119 9.67 -22.81 -19.89
C PHE A 119 10.29 -22.13 -21.12
N PHE A 120 11.61 -22.00 -21.19
CA PHE A 120 12.32 -21.47 -22.37
C PHE A 120 12.06 -22.28 -23.64
N PHE A 121 12.00 -23.62 -23.56
CA PHE A 121 11.81 -24.48 -24.73
C PHE A 121 10.35 -24.82 -25.05
N SER A 122 9.43 -24.70 -24.09
CA SER A 122 8.01 -25.05 -24.29
C SER A 122 7.07 -23.86 -24.43
N SER A 123 7.42 -22.67 -23.93
CA SER A 123 6.50 -21.53 -23.98
C SER A 123 6.48 -20.91 -25.38
N SER A 124 5.28 -20.66 -25.90
CA SER A 124 5.06 -20.03 -27.22
C SER A 124 5.38 -18.54 -27.26
N LEU A 125 6.04 -17.98 -26.22
CA LEU A 125 6.30 -16.54 -26.11
C LEU A 125 7.14 -16.01 -27.27
N PHE A 126 8.13 -16.78 -27.75
CA PHE A 126 8.96 -16.39 -28.89
C PHE A 126 8.24 -16.44 -30.26
N SER A 127 7.09 -17.11 -30.37
CA SER A 127 6.25 -17.11 -31.58
C SER A 127 4.99 -16.24 -31.45
N GLY A 128 4.52 -15.98 -30.22
CA GLY A 128 3.37 -15.13 -29.92
C GLY A 128 3.70 -13.63 -29.84
N PHE A 129 4.95 -13.26 -29.57
CA PHE A 129 5.39 -11.86 -29.61
C PHE A 129 6.02 -11.49 -30.96
N ASN A 130 5.53 -10.43 -31.58
CA ASN A 130 6.05 -9.87 -32.85
C ASN A 130 7.49 -9.31 -32.75
N SER A 131 8.16 -9.36 -31.59
CA SER A 131 9.58 -9.02 -31.47
C SER A 131 10.30 -9.88 -30.43
N VAL A 132 11.52 -10.29 -30.78
CA VAL A 132 12.41 -11.10 -29.92
C VAL A 132 12.72 -10.36 -28.60
N MET A 133 12.85 -9.04 -28.63
CA MET A 133 13.13 -8.24 -27.43
C MET A 133 11.97 -8.25 -26.43
N LEU A 134 10.71 -8.26 -26.91
CA LEU A 134 9.55 -8.40 -26.04
C LEU A 134 9.46 -9.81 -25.44
N GLY A 135 9.78 -10.85 -26.22
CA GLY A 135 9.91 -12.23 -25.73
C GLY A 135 10.99 -12.38 -24.65
N LEU A 136 12.19 -11.83 -24.87
CA LEU A 136 13.27 -11.82 -23.89
C LEU A 136 12.87 -11.08 -22.60
N LEU A 137 12.17 -9.95 -22.70
CA LEU A 137 11.69 -9.20 -21.54
C LEU A 137 10.61 -9.99 -20.78
N ALA A 138 9.64 -10.59 -21.47
CA ALA A 138 8.60 -11.40 -20.87
C ALA A 138 9.16 -12.63 -20.13
N VAL A 139 10.11 -13.37 -20.75
CA VAL A 139 10.76 -14.50 -20.08
C VAL A 139 11.68 -14.03 -18.94
N SER A 140 12.26 -12.82 -19.02
CA SER A 140 13.01 -12.22 -17.90
C SER A 140 12.09 -11.94 -16.69
N VAL A 141 10.87 -11.45 -16.91
CA VAL A 141 9.86 -11.29 -15.84
C VAL A 141 9.44 -12.64 -15.25
N CYS A 142 9.27 -13.67 -16.08
CA CYS A 142 8.97 -15.03 -15.61
C CYS A 142 10.14 -15.60 -14.77
N SER A 143 11.37 -15.46 -15.24
CA SER A 143 12.60 -15.87 -14.53
C SER A 143 12.75 -15.15 -13.18
N LEU A 144 12.51 -13.83 -13.16
CA LEU A 144 12.51 -13.03 -11.93
C LEU A 144 11.42 -13.47 -10.94
N THR A 145 10.24 -13.81 -11.44
CA THR A 145 9.13 -14.36 -10.62
C THR A 145 9.50 -15.71 -10.02
N ASN A 146 10.06 -16.62 -10.83
CA ASN A 146 10.53 -17.94 -10.43
C ASN A 146 11.67 -17.85 -9.39
N PHE A 147 12.60 -16.91 -9.57
CA PHE A 147 13.64 -16.58 -8.57
C PHE A 147 13.05 -16.09 -7.24
N LEU A 148 12.04 -15.20 -7.26
CA LEU A 148 11.38 -14.75 -6.02
C LEU A 148 10.63 -15.88 -5.31
N ILE A 149 10.05 -16.84 -6.04
CA ILE A 149 9.49 -18.06 -5.46
C ILE A 149 10.59 -18.88 -4.78
N GLY A 150 11.75 -19.06 -5.43
CA GLY A 150 12.93 -19.71 -4.82
C GLY A 150 13.43 -19.03 -3.55
N VAL A 151 13.47 -17.69 -3.53
CA VAL A 151 13.83 -16.92 -2.32
C VAL A 151 12.77 -17.10 -1.22
N TRP A 152 11.48 -17.09 -1.56
CA TRP A 152 10.40 -17.31 -0.59
C TRP A 152 10.40 -18.71 0.02
N VAL A 153 10.70 -19.74 -0.78
CA VAL A 153 10.87 -21.11 -0.26
C VAL A 153 12.17 -21.24 0.56
N SER A 154 13.24 -20.54 0.18
CA SER A 154 14.50 -20.51 0.95
C SER A 154 14.29 -20.03 2.39
N LEU A 155 13.44 -19.02 2.61
CA LEU A 155 13.12 -18.52 3.95
C LEU A 155 12.40 -19.53 4.86
N GLN A 156 11.81 -20.60 4.33
CA GLN A 156 11.12 -21.62 5.12
C GLN A 156 12.10 -22.60 5.81
N PHE A 157 13.31 -22.76 5.27
CA PHE A 157 14.30 -23.68 5.81
C PHE A 157 14.94 -23.14 7.10
N LYS A 158 14.45 -23.61 8.26
CA LYS A 158 14.98 -23.23 9.60
C LYS A 158 16.51 -23.36 9.74
N TRP A 159 17.15 -24.26 8.99
CA TRP A 159 18.62 -24.36 8.96
C TRP A 159 19.28 -23.07 8.46
N ILE A 160 18.81 -22.49 7.34
CA ILE A 160 19.40 -21.28 6.77
C ILE A 160 19.21 -20.05 7.67
N GLN A 161 18.13 -20.05 8.48
CA GLN A 161 17.86 -19.02 9.51
C GLN A 161 18.88 -19.07 10.66
N ILE A 162 19.30 -20.27 11.06
CA ILE A 162 20.24 -20.44 12.18
C ILE A 162 21.68 -20.19 11.70
N GLU A 163 22.06 -20.73 10.54
CA GLU A 163 23.43 -20.65 10.00
C GLU A 163 23.76 -19.26 9.41
N TYR A 164 22.82 -18.66 8.68
CA TYR A 164 23.06 -17.43 7.89
C TYR A 164 22.02 -16.32 8.17
N PRO A 165 21.91 -15.82 9.41
CA PRO A 165 20.91 -14.84 9.82
C PRO A 165 20.97 -13.51 9.04
N THR A 166 22.16 -13.10 8.59
CA THR A 166 22.36 -11.90 7.75
C THR A 166 21.79 -12.08 6.34
N ILE A 167 21.95 -13.27 5.76
CA ILE A 167 21.37 -13.61 4.45
C ILE A 167 19.84 -13.64 4.56
N VAL A 168 19.29 -14.25 5.61
CA VAL A 168 17.82 -14.27 5.83
C VAL A 168 17.21 -12.88 5.92
N LEU A 169 17.85 -11.93 6.60
CA LEU A 169 17.41 -10.53 6.62
C LEU A 169 17.49 -9.85 5.24
N ALA A 170 18.52 -10.17 4.44
CA ALA A 170 18.65 -9.66 3.08
C ALA A 170 17.59 -10.25 2.13
N LEU A 171 17.26 -11.55 2.27
CA LEU A 171 16.21 -12.22 1.49
C LEU A 171 14.81 -11.72 1.86
N GLU A 172 14.53 -11.43 3.14
CA GLU A 172 13.28 -10.77 3.55
C GLU A 172 13.14 -9.38 2.90
N ARG A 173 14.19 -8.56 2.92
CA ARG A 173 14.22 -7.25 2.28
C ARG A 173 14.06 -7.34 0.76
N LEU A 174 14.74 -8.29 0.11
CA LEU A 174 14.66 -8.51 -1.34
C LEU A 174 13.24 -8.89 -1.77
N LEU A 175 12.57 -9.80 -1.05
CA LEU A 175 11.17 -10.13 -1.31
C LEU A 175 10.27 -8.90 -1.17
N PHE A 176 10.38 -8.16 -0.07
CA PHE A 176 9.55 -6.96 0.14
C PHE A 176 9.79 -5.87 -0.90
N ALA A 177 11.01 -5.75 -1.44
CA ALA A 177 11.36 -4.77 -2.47
C ALA A 177 10.93 -5.19 -3.89
N CYS A 178 11.05 -6.47 -4.23
CA CYS A 178 10.82 -6.95 -5.59
C CYS A 178 9.39 -7.48 -5.82
N CYS A 179 8.78 -8.16 -4.84
CA CYS A 179 7.43 -8.71 -4.98
C CYS A 179 6.36 -7.68 -5.41
N PRO A 180 6.27 -6.44 -4.89
CA PRO A 180 5.21 -5.52 -5.31
C PRO A 180 5.29 -5.09 -6.78
N ILE A 181 6.48 -5.08 -7.38
CA ILE A 181 6.71 -4.69 -8.78
C ILE A 181 6.48 -5.88 -9.72
N VAL A 182 6.96 -7.06 -9.33
CA VAL A 182 6.84 -8.28 -10.13
C VAL A 182 5.42 -8.85 -10.07
N ALA A 183 4.77 -8.85 -8.91
CA ALA A 183 3.40 -9.33 -8.78
C ALA A 183 2.40 -8.40 -9.49
N SER A 184 2.56 -7.07 -9.43
CA SER A 184 1.64 -6.17 -10.14
C SER A 184 1.73 -6.31 -11.66
N THR A 185 2.95 -6.47 -12.21
CA THR A 185 3.15 -6.71 -13.65
C THR A 185 2.59 -8.06 -14.09
N VAL A 186 2.83 -9.15 -13.34
CA VAL A 186 2.29 -10.48 -13.65
C VAL A 186 0.75 -10.54 -13.52
N PHE A 187 0.16 -9.94 -12.48
CA PHE A 187 -1.30 -9.86 -12.33
C PHE A 187 -1.94 -9.01 -13.44
N THR A 188 -1.27 -7.95 -13.87
CA THR A 188 -1.71 -7.13 -15.02
C THR A 188 -1.67 -7.96 -16.30
N TRP A 189 -0.60 -8.71 -16.56
CA TRP A 189 -0.52 -9.58 -17.74
C TRP A 189 -1.63 -10.62 -17.74
N ALA A 190 -1.87 -11.32 -16.63
CA ALA A 190 -2.92 -12.33 -16.50
C ALA A 190 -4.34 -11.76 -16.68
N THR A 191 -4.62 -10.57 -16.13
CA THR A 191 -5.93 -9.91 -16.32
C THR A 191 -6.11 -9.34 -17.73
N VAL A 192 -5.04 -8.83 -18.35
CA VAL A 192 -5.06 -8.34 -19.74
C VAL A 192 -5.25 -9.48 -20.73
N SER A 193 -4.69 -10.67 -20.51
CA SER A 193 -4.94 -11.83 -21.37
C SER A 193 -6.36 -12.38 -21.25
N ALA A 194 -7.06 -12.14 -20.13
CA ALA A 194 -8.45 -12.56 -19.92
C ALA A 194 -9.50 -11.51 -20.34
N VAL A 195 -9.23 -10.21 -20.13
CA VAL A 195 -10.22 -9.12 -20.28
C VAL A 195 -9.84 -8.10 -21.39
N GLY A 196 -8.63 -8.19 -21.93
CA GLY A 196 -8.14 -7.35 -23.02
C GLY A 196 -7.47 -6.04 -22.60
N MET A 197 -6.85 -5.37 -23.58
CA MET A 197 -5.95 -4.22 -23.38
C MET A 197 -6.63 -2.90 -23.00
N VAL A 198 -7.94 -2.72 -23.24
CA VAL A 198 -8.60 -1.40 -23.21
C VAL A 198 -8.45 -0.68 -21.87
N ASN A 199 -8.73 -1.37 -20.76
CA ASN A 199 -8.61 -0.81 -19.40
C ASN A 199 -7.33 -1.25 -18.67
N SER A 200 -6.34 -1.77 -19.39
CA SER A 200 -5.13 -2.41 -18.84
C SER A 200 -4.37 -1.55 -17.82
N ALA A 201 -4.24 -0.24 -18.08
CA ALA A 201 -3.58 0.69 -17.17
C ALA A 201 -4.33 0.87 -15.83
N TYR A 202 -5.67 0.78 -15.83
CA TYR A 202 -6.48 0.84 -14.63
C TYR A 202 -6.36 -0.45 -13.79
N TYR A 203 -6.21 -1.62 -14.43
CA TYR A 203 -5.89 -2.87 -13.72
C TYR A 203 -4.50 -2.78 -13.06
N LEU A 204 -3.49 -2.31 -13.80
CA LEU A 204 -2.14 -2.07 -13.28
C LEU A 204 -2.13 -1.09 -12.10
N MET A 205 -2.89 -0.01 -12.20
CA MET A 205 -3.09 0.97 -11.13
C MET A 205 -3.65 0.31 -9.86
N ALA A 206 -4.70 -0.51 -9.99
CA ALA A 206 -5.34 -1.20 -8.87
C ALA A 206 -4.40 -2.23 -8.20
N PHE A 207 -3.64 -2.99 -8.98
CA PHE A 207 -2.65 -3.92 -8.45
C PHE A 207 -1.46 -3.20 -7.79
N ASN A 208 -0.94 -2.12 -8.39
CA ASN A 208 0.11 -1.30 -7.76
C ASN A 208 -0.36 -0.74 -6.40
N CYS A 209 -1.58 -0.19 -6.30
CA CYS A 209 -2.13 0.30 -5.03
C CYS A 209 -2.24 -0.84 -3.99
N SER A 210 -2.78 -1.99 -4.41
CA SER A 210 -2.98 -3.17 -3.54
C SER A 210 -1.67 -3.72 -2.98
N PHE A 211 -0.67 -3.91 -3.84
CA PHE A 211 0.64 -4.41 -3.40
C PHE A 211 1.45 -3.35 -2.63
N TYR A 212 1.31 -2.06 -2.94
CA TYR A 212 1.91 -0.99 -2.15
C TYR A 212 1.41 -1.01 -0.69
N TRP A 213 0.11 -1.26 -0.46
CA TRP A 213 -0.46 -1.38 0.88
C TRP A 213 0.10 -2.57 1.68
N LEU A 214 0.30 -3.71 0.99
CA LEU A 214 0.77 -4.95 1.59
C LEU A 214 2.26 -4.90 1.96
N PHE A 215 3.09 -4.25 1.14
CA PHE A 215 4.55 -4.30 1.25
C PHE A 215 5.22 -2.96 1.62
N SER A 216 4.80 -1.82 1.05
CA SER A 216 5.51 -0.53 1.19
C SER A 216 5.24 0.22 2.49
N VAL A 217 4.06 0.00 3.11
CA VAL A 217 3.72 0.58 4.42
C VAL A 217 4.69 0.02 5.48
N PRO A 218 5.42 0.86 6.24
CA PRO A 218 6.58 0.43 7.04
C PRO A 218 6.26 -0.73 7.99
N ARG A 219 7.04 -1.82 7.88
CA ARG A 219 6.93 -3.04 8.71
C ARG A 219 8.26 -3.35 9.38
N LEU A 220 8.18 -3.84 10.61
CA LEU A 220 9.28 -4.49 11.32
C LEU A 220 9.67 -5.80 10.62
N SER A 221 10.97 -6.12 10.60
CA SER A 221 11.48 -7.43 10.16
C SER A 221 10.92 -8.58 11.00
N SER A 222 10.64 -9.73 10.38
CA SER A 222 10.20 -10.94 11.09
C SER A 222 11.27 -11.52 12.02
N PHE A 223 12.55 -11.27 11.72
CA PHE A 223 13.68 -11.97 12.34
C PHE A 223 14.54 -11.11 13.26
N LYS A 224 14.30 -9.80 13.35
CA LYS A 224 14.91 -8.93 14.37
C LYS A 224 14.11 -9.02 15.67
N MET A 225 14.79 -9.19 16.81
CA MET A 225 14.12 -9.24 18.11
C MET A 225 13.22 -8.01 18.31
N LYS A 226 11.94 -8.28 18.59
CA LYS A 226 11.01 -7.30 19.15
C LYS A 226 11.53 -6.89 20.52
N GLN A 227 12.21 -5.75 20.60
CA GLN A 227 12.82 -5.30 21.84
C GLN A 227 11.73 -4.73 22.75
N GLU A 228 11.27 -5.53 23.73
CA GLU A 228 10.26 -5.12 24.72
C GLU A 228 10.76 -4.07 25.73
N ALA A 229 11.99 -3.58 25.55
CA ALA A 229 12.43 -2.33 26.16
C ALA A 229 11.66 -1.16 25.52
N SER A 230 10.57 -0.77 26.20
CA SER A 230 9.76 0.44 25.95
C SER A 230 10.55 1.53 25.21
N TYR A 231 10.24 1.74 23.92
CA TYR A 231 10.90 2.77 23.10
C TYR A 231 10.83 4.12 23.82
N HIS A 232 11.98 4.65 24.23
CA HIS A 232 12.05 5.91 24.95
C HIS A 232 11.68 7.04 23.96
N GLY A 233 10.45 7.56 24.08
CA GLY A 233 9.85 8.47 23.09
C GLY A 233 9.02 7.79 21.99
N GLY A 234 8.70 6.49 22.11
CA GLY A 234 7.75 5.78 21.23
C GLY A 234 8.19 5.48 19.80
N HIS A 235 9.17 6.20 19.27
CA HIS A 235 9.64 6.06 17.89
C HIS A 235 10.41 4.75 17.68
N VAL A 236 9.97 3.95 16.70
CA VAL A 236 10.69 2.75 16.22
C VAL A 236 11.97 3.20 15.49
N PRO A 237 13.16 2.65 15.75
CA PRO A 237 14.36 3.00 15.00
C PRO A 237 14.30 2.44 13.57
N ASP A 238 14.64 3.29 12.59
CA ASP A 238 14.57 2.99 11.15
C ASP A 238 15.24 1.65 10.78
N ASP A 239 16.35 1.31 11.43
CA ASP A 239 17.10 0.06 11.23
C ASP A 239 16.27 -1.22 11.41
N ASN A 240 15.15 -1.18 12.15
CA ASN A 240 14.29 -2.34 12.37
C ASN A 240 13.24 -2.56 11.26
N LEU A 241 13.12 -1.63 10.32
CA LEU A 241 12.22 -1.76 9.17
C LEU A 241 12.80 -2.71 8.11
N ILE A 242 11.91 -3.37 7.34
CA ILE A 242 12.31 -4.26 6.24
C ILE A 242 12.82 -3.45 5.03
N LEU A 243 12.11 -2.38 4.68
CA LEU A 243 12.42 -1.52 3.54
C LEU A 243 13.22 -0.29 3.98
N GLY A 244 14.19 0.11 3.17
CA GLY A 244 14.89 1.38 3.33
C GLY A 244 14.18 2.54 2.63
N GLN A 245 14.82 3.70 2.67
CA GLN A 245 14.35 4.91 1.99
C GLN A 245 14.36 4.75 0.46
N LEU A 246 15.38 4.08 -0.09
CA LEU A 246 15.54 3.85 -1.53
C LEU A 246 14.41 2.98 -2.10
N GLU A 247 14.12 1.85 -1.46
CA GLU A 247 13.03 0.96 -1.88
C GLU A 247 11.67 1.64 -1.72
N SER A 248 11.46 2.35 -0.60
CA SER A 248 10.23 3.12 -0.37
C SER A 248 10.01 4.17 -1.47
N CYS A 249 11.07 4.87 -1.89
CA CYS A 249 11.06 5.81 -3.00
C CYS A 249 10.71 5.12 -4.33
N ILE A 250 11.42 4.04 -4.69
CA ILE A 250 11.15 3.25 -5.91
C ILE A 250 9.71 2.76 -5.94
N HIS A 251 9.17 2.28 -4.81
CA HIS A 251 7.77 1.84 -4.72
C HIS A 251 6.78 3.00 -4.95
N THR A 252 7.07 4.21 -4.46
CA THR A 252 6.22 5.38 -4.75
C THR A 252 6.33 5.85 -6.19
N LEU A 253 7.53 5.81 -6.80
CA LEU A 253 7.68 6.13 -8.22
C LEU A 253 6.94 5.12 -9.11
N ASN A 254 7.01 3.83 -8.80
CA ASN A 254 6.24 2.78 -9.47
C ASN A 254 4.73 2.98 -9.27
N LEU A 255 4.28 3.30 -8.06
CA LEU A 255 2.86 3.56 -7.77
C LEU A 255 2.29 4.73 -8.59
N LEU A 256 3.02 5.86 -8.66
CA LEU A 256 2.54 7.10 -9.27
C LEU A 256 2.72 7.15 -10.79
N PHE A 257 3.86 6.69 -11.32
CA PHE A 257 4.23 6.91 -12.72
C PHE A 257 4.07 5.68 -13.60
N PHE A 258 4.15 4.45 -13.08
CA PHE A 258 4.12 3.25 -13.93
C PHE A 258 2.75 3.03 -14.63
N PRO A 259 1.58 3.22 -13.98
CA PRO A 259 0.29 3.12 -14.68
C PRO A 259 0.12 4.21 -15.75
N LEU A 260 0.56 5.43 -15.44
CA LEU A 260 0.53 6.57 -16.36
C LEU A 260 1.40 6.33 -17.61
N LEU A 261 2.66 5.96 -17.42
CA LEU A 261 3.61 5.68 -18.51
C LEU A 261 3.16 4.48 -19.36
N PHE A 262 2.58 3.45 -18.73
CA PHE A 262 2.02 2.31 -19.44
C PHE A 262 0.78 2.66 -20.26
N HIS A 263 -0.10 3.55 -19.77
CA HIS A 263 -1.20 4.09 -20.58
C HIS A 263 -0.69 4.92 -21.76
N ILE A 264 0.27 5.83 -21.51
CA ILE A 264 0.90 6.66 -22.56
C ILE A 264 1.52 5.77 -23.64
N ALA A 265 2.26 4.74 -23.26
CA ALA A 265 2.92 3.83 -24.21
C ALA A 265 1.92 2.95 -25.00
N SER A 266 0.83 2.50 -24.36
CA SER A 266 -0.16 1.62 -25.02
C SER A 266 -1.18 2.36 -25.88
N HIS A 267 -1.49 3.62 -25.57
CA HIS A 267 -2.54 4.41 -26.23
C HIS A 267 -2.02 5.71 -26.89
N TYR A 268 -0.72 5.78 -27.19
CA TYR A 268 -0.01 7.01 -27.63
C TYR A 268 -0.69 7.77 -28.78
N SER A 269 -1.34 7.07 -29.71
CA SER A 269 -2.04 7.64 -30.86
C SER A 269 -3.40 8.29 -30.54
N VAL A 270 -3.95 8.06 -29.34
CA VAL A 270 -5.31 8.48 -28.94
C VAL A 270 -5.30 9.52 -27.80
N ILE A 271 -4.16 9.73 -27.13
CA ILE A 271 -4.01 10.59 -25.93
C ILE A 271 -4.67 11.97 -26.08
N PHE A 272 -4.45 12.64 -27.21
CA PHE A 272 -4.91 14.02 -27.44
C PHE A 272 -6.15 14.11 -28.35
N VAL A 273 -6.81 12.98 -28.64
CA VAL A 273 -7.99 12.93 -29.51
C VAL A 273 -9.27 13.33 -28.77
N SER A 274 -9.32 13.23 -27.44
CA SER A 274 -10.48 13.64 -26.65
C SER A 274 -10.14 14.13 -25.24
N TRP A 275 -11.00 14.99 -24.69
CA TRP A 275 -10.92 15.43 -23.29
C TRP A 275 -11.01 14.27 -22.30
N ALA A 276 -11.73 13.19 -22.63
CA ALA A 276 -11.80 12.00 -21.79
C ALA A 276 -10.43 11.29 -21.68
N SER A 277 -9.67 11.23 -22.78
CA SER A 277 -8.32 10.64 -22.79
C SER A 277 -7.31 11.50 -22.01
N ILE A 278 -7.47 12.83 -22.01
CA ILE A 278 -6.70 13.74 -21.16
C ILE A 278 -7.08 13.56 -19.68
N CYS A 279 -8.37 13.36 -19.38
CA CYS A 279 -8.83 13.03 -18.02
C CYS A 279 -8.27 11.69 -17.54
N ASP A 280 -8.12 10.69 -18.42
CA ASP A 280 -7.53 9.39 -18.09
C ASP A 280 -6.08 9.51 -17.62
N LEU A 281 -5.26 10.38 -18.23
CA LEU A 281 -3.91 10.69 -17.72
C LEU A 281 -3.94 11.26 -16.30
N PHE A 282 -4.82 12.24 -16.04
CA PHE A 282 -4.92 12.86 -14.72
C PHE A 282 -5.44 11.88 -13.66
N LEU A 283 -6.43 11.03 -13.98
CA LEU A 283 -6.94 10.01 -13.06
C LEU A 283 -5.87 8.97 -12.73
N LEU A 284 -5.13 8.47 -13.72
CA LEU A 284 -4.06 7.47 -13.54
C LEU A 284 -2.87 7.98 -12.70
N PHE A 285 -2.67 9.30 -12.57
CA PHE A 285 -1.67 9.90 -11.68
C PHE A 285 -2.26 10.29 -10.31
N PHE A 286 -3.38 11.02 -10.30
CA PHE A 286 -3.92 11.59 -9.06
C PHE A 286 -4.68 10.58 -8.19
N ILE A 287 -5.23 9.49 -8.73
CA ILE A 287 -5.83 8.41 -7.89
C ILE A 287 -4.74 7.69 -7.08
N PRO A 288 -3.62 7.21 -7.67
CA PRO A 288 -2.50 6.68 -6.88
C PRO A 288 -1.88 7.69 -5.92
N PHE A 289 -1.89 8.98 -6.26
CA PHE A 289 -1.40 10.04 -5.38
C PHE A 289 -2.31 10.27 -4.16
N LEU A 290 -3.63 10.32 -4.33
CA LEU A 290 -4.59 10.34 -3.22
C LEU A 290 -4.44 9.09 -2.34
N PHE A 291 -4.30 7.91 -2.97
CA PHE A 291 -4.05 6.67 -2.26
C PHE A 291 -2.74 6.69 -1.46
N GLN A 292 -1.68 7.26 -2.03
CA GLN A 292 -0.38 7.46 -1.36
C GLN A 292 -0.48 8.43 -0.17
N LEU A 293 -1.24 9.52 -0.32
CA LEU A 293 -1.50 10.46 0.78
C LEU A 293 -2.36 9.81 1.88
N TYR A 294 -3.31 8.95 1.55
CA TYR A 294 -4.02 8.13 2.54
C TYR A 294 -3.10 7.09 3.20
N ALA A 295 -2.24 6.39 2.45
CA ALA A 295 -1.23 5.47 3.01
C ALA A 295 -0.22 6.17 3.93
N SER A 296 0.00 7.48 3.76
CA SER A 296 0.80 8.30 4.69
C SER A 296 0.23 8.36 6.11
N THR A 297 -1.08 8.13 6.31
CA THR A 297 -1.70 8.02 7.66
C THR A 297 -1.13 6.83 8.44
N ARG A 298 -0.63 5.80 7.74
CA ARG A 298 0.02 4.61 8.31
C ARG A 298 1.53 4.61 8.09
N GLY A 299 2.11 5.80 7.86
CA GLY A 299 3.56 5.98 7.70
C GLY A 299 4.10 5.76 6.28
N GLY A 300 3.28 5.68 5.22
CA GLY A 300 3.76 5.49 3.83
C GLY A 300 4.75 6.56 3.30
N LEU A 301 4.86 7.72 3.95
CA LEU A 301 5.85 8.78 3.66
C LEU A 301 6.94 8.93 4.75
N TRP A 302 7.15 7.93 5.62
CA TRP A 302 8.13 7.97 6.72
C TRP A 302 9.56 8.38 6.30
N TRP A 303 9.92 8.10 5.04
CA TRP A 303 11.21 8.36 4.44
C TRP A 303 11.37 9.79 3.88
N VAL A 304 10.28 10.56 3.74
CA VAL A 304 10.28 11.90 3.12
C VAL A 304 10.56 13.01 4.14
N THR A 305 9.88 12.98 5.29
CA THR A 305 10.19 13.85 6.43
C THR A 305 9.66 13.22 7.72
N LYS A 306 10.40 13.38 8.83
CA LYS A 306 10.00 12.90 10.16
C LYS A 306 9.12 13.91 10.92
N ASN A 307 8.89 15.09 10.36
CA ASN A 307 8.10 16.15 11.01
C ASN A 307 6.60 15.91 10.76
N GLU A 308 5.88 15.42 11.76
CA GLU A 308 4.44 15.11 11.67
C GLU A 308 3.60 16.30 11.17
N ASN A 309 3.89 17.51 11.67
CA ASN A 309 3.21 18.74 11.24
C ASN A 309 3.41 19.05 9.75
N GLN A 310 4.60 18.75 9.20
CA GLN A 310 4.87 18.91 7.76
C GLN A 310 4.14 17.82 6.96
N LEU A 311 4.17 16.56 7.40
CA LEU A 311 3.40 15.48 6.78
C LEU A 311 1.89 15.78 6.76
N HIS A 312 1.34 16.33 7.85
CA HIS A 312 -0.07 16.73 7.92
C HIS A 312 -0.39 17.85 6.93
N SER A 313 0.41 18.92 6.90
CA SER A 313 0.24 20.02 5.94
C SER A 313 0.31 19.53 4.49
N ILE A 314 1.31 18.70 4.16
CA ILE A 314 1.47 18.08 2.84
C ILE A 314 0.24 17.23 2.49
N ARG A 315 -0.25 16.42 3.42
CA ARG A 315 -1.41 15.54 3.22
C ARG A 315 -2.70 16.31 2.94
N VAL A 316 -2.97 17.37 3.70
CA VAL A 316 -4.19 18.17 3.53
C VAL A 316 -4.13 19.02 2.26
N VAL A 317 -3.04 19.76 2.02
CA VAL A 317 -2.93 20.66 0.86
C VAL A 317 -2.89 19.87 -0.45
N ASN A 318 -1.98 18.90 -0.57
CA ASN A 318 -1.86 18.11 -1.80
C ASN A 318 -3.06 17.17 -1.98
N GLY A 319 -3.68 16.73 -0.88
CA GLY A 319 -4.90 15.92 -0.90
C GLY A 319 -6.08 16.71 -1.47
N ALA A 320 -6.29 17.95 -1.03
CA ALA A 320 -7.34 18.82 -1.55
C ALA A 320 -7.16 19.12 -3.05
N ILE A 321 -5.93 19.43 -3.49
CA ILE A 321 -5.61 19.69 -4.91
C ILE A 321 -5.87 18.42 -5.75
N ALA A 322 -5.39 17.26 -5.32
CA ALA A 322 -5.55 16.01 -6.05
C ALA A 322 -7.01 15.55 -6.11
N LEU A 323 -7.76 15.75 -5.03
CA LEU A 323 -9.19 15.45 -4.93
C LEU A 323 -9.99 16.32 -5.90
N PHE A 324 -9.71 17.63 -5.95
CA PHE A 324 -10.32 18.57 -6.89
C PHE A 324 -10.10 18.16 -8.35
N VAL A 325 -8.86 17.78 -8.73
CA VAL A 325 -8.57 17.32 -10.10
C VAL A 325 -9.27 15.99 -10.42
N VAL A 326 -9.23 15.00 -9.52
CA VAL A 326 -9.91 13.71 -9.72
C VAL A 326 -11.42 13.90 -9.87
N VAL A 327 -12.03 14.74 -9.04
CA VAL A 327 -13.46 15.06 -9.12
C VAL A 327 -13.83 15.65 -10.48
N ILE A 328 -13.13 16.68 -10.95
CA ILE A 328 -13.39 17.29 -12.27
C ILE A 328 -13.20 16.27 -13.41
N CYS A 329 -12.17 15.43 -13.35
CA CYS A 329 -11.95 14.40 -14.36
C CYS A 329 -13.05 13.32 -14.36
N LEU A 330 -13.60 12.96 -13.20
CA LEU A 330 -14.76 12.07 -13.09
C LEU A 330 -16.07 12.75 -13.55
N GLU A 331 -16.27 14.03 -13.26
CA GLU A 331 -17.41 14.80 -13.76
C GLU A 331 -17.45 14.82 -15.29
N VAL A 332 -16.33 15.17 -15.94
CA VAL A 332 -16.22 15.20 -17.40
C VAL A 332 -16.37 13.79 -18.01
N ARG A 333 -15.66 12.79 -17.47
CA ARG A 333 -15.57 11.45 -18.08
C ARG A 333 -16.78 10.56 -17.77
N VAL A 334 -17.40 10.71 -16.61
CA VAL A 334 -18.48 9.83 -16.12
C VAL A 334 -19.80 10.58 -16.11
N VAL A 335 -19.91 11.67 -15.36
CA VAL A 335 -21.21 12.34 -15.14
C VAL A 335 -21.75 12.96 -16.43
N PHE A 336 -20.99 13.83 -17.10
CA PHE A 336 -21.49 14.51 -18.30
C PHE A 336 -21.45 13.64 -19.55
N HIS A 337 -20.44 12.78 -19.71
CA HIS A 337 -20.32 11.91 -20.88
C HIS A 337 -21.26 10.70 -20.85
N SER A 338 -21.39 10.01 -19.72
CA SER A 338 -22.22 8.79 -19.61
C SER A 338 -23.60 9.07 -19.02
N PHE A 339 -23.69 9.88 -17.95
CA PHE A 339 -24.95 10.11 -17.21
C PHE A 339 -25.67 11.41 -17.58
N GLY A 340 -25.15 12.21 -18.52
CA GLY A 340 -25.70 13.53 -18.85
C GLY A 340 -27.16 13.54 -19.32
N ARG A 341 -27.70 12.39 -19.75
CA ARG A 341 -29.11 12.19 -20.12
C ARG A 341 -30.07 12.08 -18.93
N TYR A 342 -29.57 11.79 -17.73
CA TYR A 342 -30.37 11.63 -16.51
C TYR A 342 -30.43 12.90 -15.64
N ILE A 343 -29.63 13.93 -15.99
CA ILE A 343 -29.62 15.20 -15.26
C ILE A 343 -30.84 16.01 -15.69
N GLN A 344 -31.78 16.25 -14.77
CA GLN A 344 -33.02 16.97 -15.08
C GLN A 344 -32.85 18.50 -15.09
N VAL A 345 -31.74 19.01 -14.54
CA VAL A 345 -31.44 20.44 -14.44
C VAL A 345 -30.86 20.97 -15.77
N PRO A 346 -31.35 22.08 -16.33
CA PRO A 346 -30.79 22.66 -17.54
C PRO A 346 -29.41 23.33 -17.29
N PRO A 347 -28.54 23.41 -18.32
CA PRO A 347 -27.35 24.25 -18.28
C PRO A 347 -27.67 25.73 -18.02
N PRO A 348 -26.82 26.47 -17.29
CA PRO A 348 -25.53 26.06 -16.72
C PRO A 348 -25.61 25.49 -15.29
N LEU A 349 -26.80 25.42 -14.68
CA LEU A 349 -26.97 25.05 -13.27
C LEU A 349 -26.63 23.58 -12.99
N ASN A 350 -26.74 22.71 -13.99
CA ASN A 350 -26.29 21.32 -13.90
C ASN A 350 -24.82 21.20 -13.50
N TYR A 351 -23.91 21.97 -14.13
CA TYR A 351 -22.48 21.96 -13.81
C TYR A 351 -22.26 22.34 -12.34
N LEU A 352 -22.79 23.48 -11.92
CA LEU A 352 -22.62 23.99 -10.56
C LEU A 352 -23.14 23.01 -9.49
N LEU A 353 -24.33 22.42 -9.69
CA LEU A 353 -24.91 21.50 -8.71
C LEU A 353 -24.22 20.12 -8.70
N VAL A 354 -23.79 19.61 -9.86
CA VAL A 354 -22.97 18.39 -9.94
C VAL A 354 -21.65 18.59 -9.21
N THR A 355 -20.93 19.69 -9.49
CA THR A 355 -19.65 19.96 -8.84
C THR A 355 -19.79 20.18 -7.33
N ILE A 356 -20.82 20.90 -6.87
CA ILE A 356 -21.10 21.01 -5.41
C ILE A 356 -21.33 19.62 -4.79
N THR A 357 -22.10 18.76 -5.47
CA THR A 357 -22.42 17.42 -4.97
C THR A 357 -21.17 16.53 -4.90
N MET A 358 -20.42 16.43 -6.00
CA MET A 358 -19.24 15.56 -6.08
C MET A 358 -18.06 16.09 -5.27
N LEU A 359 -17.72 17.38 -5.40
CA LEU A 359 -16.59 17.98 -4.67
C LEU A 359 -16.89 18.07 -3.17
N GLY A 360 -18.10 18.47 -2.79
CA GLY A 360 -18.51 18.55 -1.39
C GLY A 360 -18.58 17.17 -0.72
N GLY A 361 -19.20 16.18 -1.38
CA GLY A 361 -19.30 14.81 -0.87
C GLY A 361 -17.94 14.12 -0.72
N SER A 362 -17.05 14.27 -1.71
CA SER A 362 -15.69 13.72 -1.64
C SER A 362 -14.81 14.47 -0.63
N ALA A 363 -14.90 15.80 -0.52
CA ALA A 363 -14.19 16.57 0.50
C ALA A 363 -14.65 16.20 1.93
N ALA A 364 -15.95 15.98 2.14
CA ALA A 364 -16.48 15.48 3.41
C ALA A 364 -15.95 14.06 3.72
N ALA A 365 -15.99 13.15 2.75
CA ALA A 365 -15.42 11.81 2.90
C ALA A 365 -13.92 11.83 3.20
N GLY A 366 -13.17 12.74 2.57
CA GLY A 366 -11.74 12.97 2.82
C GLY A 366 -11.47 13.51 4.22
N ALA A 367 -12.19 14.54 4.67
CA ALA A 367 -12.07 15.10 6.01
C ALA A 367 -12.38 14.06 7.10
N TYR A 368 -13.39 13.21 6.88
CA TYR A 368 -13.69 12.07 7.76
C TYR A 368 -12.57 11.02 7.76
N ALA A 369 -12.09 10.59 6.58
CA ALA A 369 -11.03 9.59 6.44
C ALA A 369 -9.66 10.06 7.00
N LEU A 370 -9.45 11.38 7.10
CA LEU A 370 -8.28 11.99 7.76
C LEU A 370 -8.48 12.27 9.26
N GLY A 371 -9.68 12.03 9.81
CA GLY A 371 -9.98 12.26 11.23
C GLY A 371 -10.12 13.74 11.62
N MET A 372 -10.37 14.64 10.67
CA MET A 372 -10.45 16.10 10.91
C MET A 372 -11.75 16.54 11.60
N VAL A 373 -12.70 15.63 11.80
CA VAL A 373 -13.99 15.87 12.47
C VAL A 373 -13.91 15.40 13.93
N SER A 374 -13.12 16.10 14.74
CA SER A 374 -12.94 15.85 16.18
C SER A 374 -13.80 16.73 17.09
N ASP A 375 -14.18 17.92 16.61
CA ASP A 375 -14.65 19.02 17.46
C ASP A 375 -16.11 19.38 17.16
N ALA A 376 -16.80 19.96 18.14
CA ALA A 376 -18.19 20.42 17.96
C ALA A 376 -18.33 21.36 16.74
N PHE A 377 -17.41 22.30 16.55
CA PHE A 377 -17.42 23.22 15.41
C PHE A 377 -17.15 22.54 14.06
N SER A 378 -16.22 21.57 13.98
CA SER A 378 -15.99 20.84 12.72
C SER A 378 -17.11 19.85 12.41
N SER A 379 -17.80 19.30 13.43
CA SER A 379 -19.01 18.51 13.24
C SER A 379 -20.20 19.35 12.72
N ILE A 380 -20.38 20.58 13.21
CA ILE A 380 -21.39 21.51 12.67
C ILE A 380 -21.08 21.86 11.21
N GLY A 381 -19.82 22.17 10.89
CA GLY A 381 -19.40 22.42 9.51
C GLY A 381 -19.62 21.23 8.57
N PHE A 382 -19.33 20.01 9.05
CA PHE A 382 -19.55 18.76 8.31
C PHE A 382 -21.03 18.45 8.08
N THR A 383 -21.90 18.67 9.07
CA THR A 383 -23.35 18.46 8.90
C THR A 383 -23.98 19.49 7.97
N ALA A 384 -23.57 20.75 8.06
CA ALA A 384 -24.02 21.80 7.16
C ALA A 384 -23.60 21.54 5.70
N SER A 385 -22.35 21.12 5.45
CA SER A 385 -21.90 20.78 4.10
C SER A 385 -22.59 19.53 3.55
N ALA A 386 -22.80 18.50 4.36
CA ALA A 386 -23.53 17.30 3.97
C ALA A 386 -25.00 17.60 3.58
N VAL A 387 -25.68 18.49 4.30
CA VAL A 387 -27.04 18.95 3.96
C VAL A 387 -27.06 19.69 2.61
N ILE A 388 -26.09 20.57 2.36
CA ILE A 388 -25.98 21.31 1.09
C ILE A 388 -25.68 20.35 -0.08
N VAL A 389 -24.79 19.39 0.12
CA VAL A 389 -24.43 18.35 -0.86
C VAL A 389 -25.63 17.46 -1.19
N SER A 390 -26.35 16.98 -0.17
CA SER A 390 -27.54 16.13 -0.36
C SER A 390 -28.67 16.89 -1.08
N ALA A 391 -28.90 18.16 -0.72
CA ALA A 391 -29.87 19.01 -1.41
C ALA A 391 -29.50 19.26 -2.89
N ALA A 392 -28.22 19.54 -3.18
CA ALA A 392 -27.75 19.72 -4.56
C ALA A 392 -27.91 18.44 -5.39
N GLY A 393 -27.52 17.27 -4.85
CA GLY A 393 -27.66 15.98 -5.52
C GLY A 393 -29.12 15.61 -5.80
N ALA A 394 -30.01 15.83 -4.83
CA ALA A 394 -31.44 15.57 -5.00
C ALA A 394 -32.08 16.45 -6.10
N ILE A 395 -31.61 17.70 -6.26
CA ILE A 395 -32.03 18.60 -7.35
C ILE A 395 -31.48 18.13 -8.71
N VAL A 396 -30.21 17.69 -8.79
CA VAL A 396 -29.60 17.15 -10.03
C VAL A 396 -30.37 15.95 -10.57
N VAL A 397 -30.74 15.02 -9.69
CA VAL A 397 -31.54 13.82 -10.02
C VAL A 397 -33.01 14.16 -10.28
N GLY A 398 -33.49 15.33 -9.86
CA GLY A 398 -34.86 15.80 -10.05
C GLY A 398 -35.88 15.14 -9.12
N PHE A 399 -35.52 14.91 -7.85
CA PHE A 399 -36.48 14.49 -6.84
C PHE A 399 -37.55 15.58 -6.62
N PRO A 400 -38.83 15.22 -6.40
CA PRO A 400 -39.86 16.20 -6.09
C PRO A 400 -39.55 16.87 -4.74
N VAL A 401 -39.65 18.20 -4.70
CA VAL A 401 -39.15 19.07 -3.60
C VAL A 401 -39.64 18.63 -2.21
N LEU A 402 -40.87 18.12 -2.10
CA LEU A 402 -41.43 17.61 -0.85
C LEU A 402 -40.64 16.41 -0.28
N VAL A 403 -40.11 15.55 -1.16
CA VAL A 403 -39.26 14.42 -0.79
C VAL A 403 -37.84 14.87 -0.48
N CYS A 404 -37.30 15.90 -1.17
CA CYS A 404 -36.01 16.49 -0.82
C CYS A 404 -36.00 17.02 0.62
N ILE A 405 -37.07 17.74 1.01
CA ILE A 405 -37.26 18.22 2.39
C ILE A 405 -37.28 17.06 3.38
N LEU A 406 -38.03 15.98 3.07
CA LEU A 406 -38.10 14.79 3.92
C LEU A 406 -36.74 14.07 4.03
N HIS A 407 -35.96 14.02 2.94
CA HIS A 407 -34.65 13.35 2.91
C HIS A 407 -33.59 14.12 3.71
N VAL A 408 -33.56 15.45 3.58
CA VAL A 408 -32.72 16.33 4.41
C VAL A 408 -33.14 16.25 5.88
N LEU A 409 -34.44 16.22 6.17
CA LEU A 409 -34.94 16.04 7.54
C LEU A 409 -34.52 14.67 8.11
N PHE A 410 -34.63 13.60 7.33
CA PHE A 410 -34.20 12.25 7.72
C PHE A 410 -32.70 12.19 8.01
N PHE A 411 -31.86 12.77 7.15
CA PHE A 411 -30.41 12.85 7.36
C PHE A 411 -30.06 13.65 8.64
N LEU A 412 -30.73 14.78 8.86
CA LEU A 412 -30.55 15.61 10.05
C LEU A 412 -30.98 14.86 11.32
N ILE A 413 -32.14 14.19 11.31
CA ILE A 413 -32.65 13.36 12.43
C ILE A 413 -31.70 12.19 12.72
N PHE A 414 -31.24 11.47 11.69
CA PHE A 414 -30.34 10.32 11.85
C PHE A 414 -28.98 10.76 12.43
N THR A 415 -28.46 11.90 11.99
CA THR A 415 -27.20 12.47 12.49
C THR A 415 -27.32 13.01 13.92
N PHE A 416 -28.49 13.50 14.31
CA PHE A 416 -28.74 14.01 15.67
C PHE A 416 -29.00 12.89 16.70
N LEU A 417 -29.50 11.72 16.26
CA LEU A 417 -29.79 10.57 17.12
C LEU A 417 -28.64 9.57 17.30
N LEU A 418 -27.65 9.55 16.40
CA LEU A 418 -26.54 8.58 16.42
C LEU A 418 -25.17 9.24 16.58
N PHE A 419 -24.86 9.65 17.80
CA PHE A 419 -23.48 9.86 18.23
C PHE A 419 -22.73 8.51 18.18
N PHE A 420 -21.76 8.39 17.26
CA PHE A 420 -20.97 7.19 16.92
C PHE A 420 -21.74 6.05 16.19
N PRO A 421 -21.09 5.27 15.28
CA PRO A 421 -19.98 5.66 14.40
C PRO A 421 -20.11 5.06 12.97
N PHE A 422 -21.15 5.38 12.17
CA PHE A 422 -21.37 4.74 10.86
C PHE A 422 -21.74 5.65 9.66
N PRO A 423 -21.08 6.81 9.42
CA PRO A 423 -21.37 7.66 8.26
C PRO A 423 -21.08 6.99 6.90
N CYS A 424 -20.22 5.97 6.85
CA CYS A 424 -19.90 5.26 5.61
C CYS A 424 -21.09 4.53 4.96
N CYS A 425 -22.12 4.15 5.71
CA CYS A 425 -23.25 3.38 5.15
C CYS A 425 -24.17 4.19 4.23
N MET A 426 -24.29 5.51 4.42
CA MET A 426 -25.13 6.36 3.55
C MET A 426 -24.35 6.92 2.36
N LEU A 427 -23.04 7.18 2.49
CA LEU A 427 -22.18 7.38 1.32
C LEU A 427 -22.16 6.13 0.41
N LEU A 428 -22.21 4.93 1.00
CA LEU A 428 -22.44 3.70 0.25
C LEU A 428 -23.85 3.65 -0.37
N PHE A 429 -24.86 4.26 0.25
CA PHE A 429 -26.23 4.28 -0.28
C PHE A 429 -26.41 5.26 -1.43
N ASP A 430 -25.83 6.46 -1.36
CA ASP A 430 -25.77 7.40 -2.49
C ASP A 430 -24.95 6.81 -3.64
N PHE A 431 -23.83 6.14 -3.34
CA PHE A 431 -23.07 5.38 -4.33
C PHE A 431 -23.85 4.17 -4.86
N LEU A 432 -24.72 3.52 -4.06
CA LEU A 432 -25.64 2.48 -4.54
C LEU A 432 -26.81 3.04 -5.36
N CYS A 433 -27.22 4.29 -5.15
CA CYS A 433 -28.15 4.99 -6.03
C CYS A 433 -27.49 5.32 -7.37
N LEU A 434 -26.22 5.73 -7.36
CA LEU A 434 -25.41 5.88 -8.58
C LEU A 434 -25.17 4.54 -9.30
N VAL A 435 -24.95 3.45 -8.56
CA VAL A 435 -24.77 2.08 -9.08
C VAL A 435 -26.09 1.37 -9.40
N LYS A 436 -27.25 1.89 -8.96
CA LYS A 436 -28.58 1.51 -9.48
C LYS A 436 -28.93 2.16 -10.83
N LEU A 437 -28.04 3.02 -11.33
CA LEU A 437 -28.05 3.58 -12.69
C LEU A 437 -26.99 2.91 -13.60
N LEU A 438 -26.31 1.88 -13.09
CA LEU A 438 -25.52 0.89 -13.83
C LEU A 438 -26.31 -0.41 -14.03
#